data_AF-A0A2N9IHW4-F1
#
_entry.id   AF-A0A2N9IHW4-F1
#
_cell.length_a   1.000
_cell.length_b   1.000
_cell.length_c   1.000
_cell.angle_alpha   90.00
_cell.angle_beta   90.00
_cell.angle_gamma   90.00
#
_symmetry.space_group_name_H-M   'P 1'
#
loop_
_entity.id
_entity.type
_entity.pdbx_description
1 polymer ?
#
loop_
_entity_poly.entity_id
_entity_poly.type
_entity_poly.pdbx_seq_one_letter_code
_entity_poly.pdbx_strand_id
1 'polypeptide(L)'
;MSLLRLLSFVVMYSACYIRNWYSSVLQALGHICDALSVDPQSRCCLGKGEKFSCHGCNLLSQCCNSYEFCVSCCLNPARTQKEQVLKVKISKQASAGTYASVFDFCAGRCRHNSESVVHENAYISDFHHCFSLPSNSSGDSDAHLEGRLNGINVIVGRQGESCDSVCKSNGQSCVPNKLLVLNQCDIMQKYMSCKGACLASMGSDQPAEVVDDAPKNLNPGACLFTRTQPMLSCDGSHLYTRRLCPCA
;
A
#
# COMPACT_ATOMS: atom_id res chain seq x y z
N MET A 1 14.01 41.63 25.42
CA MET A 1 13.45 40.27 25.54
C MET A 1 12.18 40.25 24.69
N SER A 2 12.29 39.98 23.39
CA SER A 2 12.29 38.61 22.81
C SER A 2 10.90 37.99 22.97
N LEU A 3 10.08 37.69 21.97
CA LEU A 3 10.34 37.33 20.57
C LEU A 3 9.08 37.69 19.75
N LEU A 4 9.24 38.46 18.69
CA LEU A 4 8.22 38.65 17.65
C LEU A 4 8.03 37.30 16.92
N ARG A 5 6.81 36.77 16.90
CA ARG A 5 6.45 35.54 16.19
C ARG A 5 6.84 35.67 14.71
N LEU A 6 7.68 34.74 14.25
CA LEU A 6 8.10 34.60 12.86
C LEU A 6 6.88 34.54 11.93
N LEU A 7 6.80 35.57 11.07
CA LEU A 7 6.09 35.55 9.81
C LEU A 7 6.66 34.44 8.93
N SER A 8 6.02 33.27 8.92
CA SER A 8 6.23 32.30 7.85
C SER A 8 5.56 32.83 6.60
N PHE A 9 6.36 33.45 5.73
CA PHE A 9 6.01 33.83 4.37
C PHE A 9 5.51 32.59 3.60
N VAL A 10 4.19 32.41 3.54
CA VAL A 10 3.53 31.53 2.57
C VAL A 10 3.10 32.43 1.42
N VAL A 11 3.98 32.64 0.46
CA VAL A 11 3.62 33.36 -0.78
C VAL A 11 2.72 32.42 -1.59
N MET A 12 1.43 32.75 -1.55
CA MET A 12 0.35 32.08 -2.24
C MET A 12 0.26 32.63 -3.68
N TYR A 13 1.00 32.04 -4.61
CA TYR A 13 0.75 32.21 -6.05
C TYR A 13 0.86 30.85 -6.74
N SER A 14 -0.30 30.33 -7.16
CA SER A 14 -0.50 29.34 -8.22
C SER A 14 0.23 27.98 -8.10
N ALA A 15 -0.50 26.97 -7.60
CA ALA A 15 -0.40 25.55 -7.98
C ALA A 15 0.91 24.73 -7.78
N CYS A 16 1.95 25.26 -7.13
CA CYS A 16 3.11 24.48 -6.68
C CYS A 16 3.38 24.65 -5.18
N TYR A 17 3.51 23.54 -4.46
CA TYR A 17 3.82 23.54 -3.03
C TYR A 17 5.27 23.06 -2.82
N ILE A 18 6.22 24.00 -2.71
CA ILE A 18 7.61 23.69 -2.33
C ILE A 18 7.72 23.89 -0.83
N ARG A 19 7.95 22.82 -0.07
CA ARG A 19 8.18 22.96 1.39
C ARG A 19 9.54 22.56 1.92
N ASN A 20 10.45 21.95 1.16
CA ASN A 20 11.87 21.86 1.52
C ASN A 20 12.72 21.33 0.35
N TRP A 21 14.01 21.65 0.40
CA TRP A 21 14.98 21.56 -0.70
C TRP A 21 15.61 20.16 -0.84
N TYR A 22 14.84 19.08 -1.03
CA TYR A 22 15.43 17.77 -1.37
C TYR A 22 14.58 16.94 -2.37
N SER A 23 15.22 16.67 -3.51
CA SER A 23 14.93 15.73 -4.61
C SER A 23 13.67 15.81 -5.48
N SER A 24 12.48 16.21 -5.03
CA SER A 24 11.30 16.18 -5.93
C SER A 24 10.25 17.27 -5.68
N VAL A 25 9.59 17.72 -6.76
CA VAL A 25 8.53 18.76 -6.72
C VAL A 25 7.19 18.15 -7.06
N LEU A 26 6.21 18.38 -6.19
CA LEU A 26 4.83 17.94 -6.37
C LEU A 26 3.95 19.08 -6.88
N GLN A 27 3.26 18.82 -7.98
CA GLN A 27 2.22 19.70 -8.51
C GLN A 27 0.84 19.29 -7.98
N ALA A 28 -0.09 20.24 -7.79
CA ALA A 28 -1.45 19.95 -7.33
C ALA A 28 -2.23 18.94 -8.20
N LEU A 29 -1.79 18.73 -9.44
CA LEU A 29 -2.34 17.76 -10.39
C LEU A 29 -1.74 16.35 -10.25
N GLY A 30 -0.83 16.13 -9.30
CA GLY A 30 -0.21 14.83 -9.00
C GLY A 30 1.05 14.51 -9.79
N HIS A 31 1.71 15.49 -10.41
CA HIS A 31 2.99 15.27 -11.09
C HIS A 31 4.15 15.33 -10.12
N ILE A 32 5.10 14.41 -10.29
CA ILE A 32 6.40 14.41 -9.61
C ILE A 32 7.49 14.59 -10.66
N CYS A 33 8.39 15.53 -10.43
CA CYS A 33 9.61 15.68 -11.21
C CYS A 33 10.84 15.81 -10.30
N ASP A 34 12.01 15.48 -10.85
CA ASP A 34 13.29 15.66 -10.18
C ASP A 34 13.57 17.14 -9.94
N ALA A 35 14.23 17.47 -8.83
CA ALA A 35 14.59 18.83 -8.46
C ALA A 35 15.38 19.59 -9.57
N LEU A 36 16.15 18.88 -10.40
CA LEU A 36 16.91 19.45 -11.53
C LEU A 36 16.02 19.81 -12.73
N SER A 37 14.81 19.25 -12.80
CA SER A 37 13.87 19.41 -13.91
C SER A 37 12.76 20.43 -13.62
N VAL A 38 12.92 21.19 -12.54
CA VAL A 38 12.02 22.26 -12.11
C VAL A 38 12.25 23.50 -12.96
N ASP A 39 11.16 24.09 -13.44
CA ASP A 39 11.21 25.34 -14.16
C ASP A 39 11.71 26.49 -13.27
N PRO A 40 12.76 27.24 -13.66
CA PRO A 40 13.28 28.33 -12.85
C PRO A 40 12.26 29.45 -12.58
N GLN A 41 11.29 29.64 -13.49
CA GLN A 41 10.36 30.76 -13.46
C GLN A 41 9.09 30.45 -12.67
N SER A 42 8.45 29.32 -12.95
CA SER A 42 7.23 28.87 -12.26
C SER A 42 7.52 28.05 -11.01
N ARG A 43 8.77 27.60 -10.82
CA ARG A 43 9.19 26.70 -9.74
C ARG A 43 8.37 25.40 -9.73
N CYS A 44 7.84 25.02 -10.88
CA CYS A 44 7.00 23.84 -11.10
C CYS A 44 7.59 22.88 -12.12
N CYS A 45 7.08 21.66 -12.13
CA CYS A 45 7.37 20.69 -13.19
C CYS A 45 6.78 21.18 -14.52
N LEU A 46 7.58 21.17 -15.59
CA LEU A 46 7.15 21.53 -16.97
C LEU A 46 6.25 20.46 -17.63
N GLY A 47 5.45 19.72 -16.85
CA GLY A 47 4.57 18.64 -17.36
C GLY A 47 5.28 17.36 -17.81
N LYS A 48 6.61 17.25 -17.64
CA LYS A 48 7.41 16.04 -17.98
C LYS A 48 7.53 15.01 -16.84
N GLY A 49 6.80 15.21 -15.75
CA GLY A 49 6.84 14.34 -14.57
C GLY A 49 5.81 13.22 -14.60
N GLU A 50 6.14 12.07 -13.99
CA GLU A 50 5.19 10.97 -13.81
C GLU A 50 3.98 11.46 -13.00
N LYS A 51 2.78 11.18 -13.50
CA LYS A 51 1.53 11.55 -12.85
C LYS A 51 1.05 10.39 -11.99
N PHE A 52 0.67 10.69 -10.74
CA PHE A 52 0.16 9.70 -9.78
C PHE A 52 1.14 8.56 -9.48
N SER A 53 2.43 8.85 -9.51
CA SER A 53 3.47 7.85 -9.25
C SER A 53 3.42 7.42 -7.79
N CYS A 54 3.37 6.09 -7.59
CA CYS A 54 3.40 5.44 -6.28
C CYS A 54 4.77 4.81 -6.00
N HIS A 55 5.83 5.32 -6.65
CA HIS A 55 7.18 4.82 -6.42
C HIS A 55 7.56 4.97 -4.93
N GLY A 56 8.11 3.92 -4.31
CA GLY A 56 8.42 3.96 -2.87
C GLY A 56 7.19 3.94 -1.94
N CYS A 57 6.00 3.60 -2.45
CA CYS A 57 4.80 3.41 -1.66
C CYS A 57 4.46 1.93 -1.49
N ASN A 58 4.16 1.52 -0.26
CA ASN A 58 3.48 0.28 0.02
C ASN A 58 1.96 0.50 -0.15
N LEU A 59 1.42 0.00 -1.26
CA LEU A 59 0.01 0.15 -1.61
C LEU A 59 -0.95 -0.57 -0.64
N LEU A 60 -0.45 -1.52 0.15
CA LEU A 60 -1.23 -2.26 1.15
C LEU A 60 -1.50 -1.41 2.39
N SER A 61 -0.46 -0.78 2.92
CA SER A 61 -0.55 0.13 4.07
C SER A 61 -0.94 1.55 3.67
N GLN A 62 -0.91 1.85 2.36
CA GLN A 62 -1.08 3.19 1.81
C GLN A 62 -0.12 4.19 2.46
N CYS A 63 1.09 3.71 2.72
CA CYS A 63 2.20 4.47 3.29
C CYS A 63 3.38 4.47 2.34
N CYS A 64 4.11 5.57 2.31
CA CYS A 64 5.26 5.78 1.45
C CYS A 64 6.46 6.24 2.27
N ASN A 65 7.64 6.02 1.71
CA ASN A 65 8.91 6.48 2.29
C ASN A 65 9.21 7.95 1.98
N SER A 66 8.54 8.55 0.99
CA SER A 66 8.62 9.97 0.66
C SER A 66 7.24 10.61 0.64
N TYR A 67 7.20 11.85 1.10
CA TYR A 67 6.00 12.67 1.17
C TYR A 67 5.42 12.93 -0.23
N GLU A 68 6.28 13.27 -1.19
CA GLU A 68 5.91 13.64 -2.54
C GLU A 68 5.23 12.47 -3.26
N PHE A 69 5.81 11.27 -3.17
CA PHE A 69 5.21 10.04 -3.68
C PHE A 69 3.91 9.66 -2.95
N CYS A 70 3.83 9.91 -1.65
CA CYS A 70 2.57 9.73 -0.90
C CYS A 70 1.44 10.61 -1.46
N VAL A 71 1.67 11.91 -1.62
CA VAL A 71 0.62 12.81 -2.09
C VAL A 71 0.28 12.54 -3.55
N SER A 72 1.26 12.27 -4.41
CA SER A 72 1.00 11.90 -5.81
C SER A 72 0.19 10.61 -5.92
N CYS A 73 0.58 9.56 -5.20
CA CYS A 73 -0.14 8.28 -5.18
C CYS A 73 -1.56 8.42 -4.64
N CYS A 74 -1.75 9.23 -3.59
CA CYS A 74 -3.06 9.53 -3.00
C CYS A 74 -3.96 10.32 -3.97
N LEU A 75 -3.41 11.21 -4.78
CA LEU A 75 -4.21 11.96 -5.77
C LEU A 75 -4.78 11.07 -6.89
N ASN A 76 -4.32 9.82 -7.00
CA ASN A 76 -4.82 8.88 -8.00
C ASN A 76 -6.30 8.53 -7.73
N PRO A 77 -7.22 8.77 -8.69
CA PRO A 77 -8.64 8.41 -8.54
C PRO A 77 -8.87 6.92 -8.28
N ALA A 78 -7.96 6.03 -8.73
CA ALA A 78 -8.02 4.60 -8.46
C ALA A 78 -7.66 4.25 -7.00
N ARG A 79 -7.10 5.19 -6.23
CA ARG A 79 -6.69 5.00 -4.83
C ARG A 79 -7.59 5.75 -3.87
N THR A 80 -8.15 6.88 -4.29
CA THR A 80 -8.86 7.79 -3.40
C THR A 80 -10.12 8.31 -4.06
N GLN A 81 -11.28 7.93 -3.51
CA GLN A 81 -12.58 8.37 -4.01
C GLN A 81 -12.92 9.76 -3.44
N LYS A 82 -13.17 10.71 -4.33
CA LYS A 82 -13.42 12.12 -4.00
C LYS A 82 -14.57 12.29 -3.02
N GLU A 83 -15.64 11.53 -3.20
CA GLU A 83 -16.89 11.62 -2.43
C GLU A 83 -16.71 11.15 -0.98
N GLN A 84 -15.80 10.20 -0.76
CA GLN A 84 -15.49 9.69 0.57
C GLN A 84 -14.57 10.65 1.32
N VAL A 85 -13.59 11.20 0.62
CA VAL A 85 -12.52 12.02 1.20
C VAL A 85 -12.98 13.41 1.64
N LEU A 86 -13.85 14.06 0.86
CA LEU A 86 -14.34 15.40 1.20
C LEU A 86 -15.27 15.42 2.43
N LYS A 87 -15.75 14.25 2.87
CA LYS A 87 -16.57 14.09 4.08
C LYS A 87 -15.73 13.84 5.33
N VAL A 88 -14.42 13.62 5.17
CA VAL A 88 -13.51 13.32 6.29
C VAL A 88 -13.18 14.60 7.04
N LYS A 89 -13.30 14.56 8.36
CA LYS A 89 -12.87 15.66 9.22
C LYS A 89 -11.34 15.72 9.28
N ILE A 90 -10.80 16.94 9.31
CA ILE A 90 -9.36 17.19 9.38
C ILE A 90 -8.76 16.65 10.69
N SER A 91 -9.54 16.63 11.78
CA SER A 91 -9.13 16.06 13.07
C SER A 91 -10.26 15.31 13.77
N LYS A 92 -9.93 14.59 14.85
CA LYS A 92 -10.90 13.87 15.70
C LYS A 92 -11.80 14.81 16.53
N GLN A 93 -11.50 16.12 16.57
CA GLN A 93 -12.29 17.07 17.35
C GLN A 93 -13.66 17.30 16.70
N ALA A 94 -14.71 17.40 17.52
CA ALA A 94 -16.08 17.56 17.03
C ALA A 94 -16.26 18.81 16.15
N SER A 95 -15.53 19.89 16.46
CA SER A 95 -15.51 21.17 15.75
C SER A 95 -14.63 21.22 14.50
N ALA A 96 -13.94 20.13 14.16
CA ALA A 96 -13.04 20.11 13.01
C ALA A 96 -13.82 20.15 11.70
N GLY A 97 -13.43 21.07 10.81
CA GLY A 97 -13.92 21.14 9.43
C GLY A 97 -13.47 19.96 8.57
N THR A 98 -13.99 19.90 7.35
CA THR A 98 -13.61 18.90 6.34
C THR A 98 -12.57 19.47 5.37
N TYR A 99 -11.94 18.59 4.57
CA TYR A 99 -10.99 19.00 3.56
C TYR A 99 -11.67 19.73 2.38
N ALA A 100 -11.05 20.80 1.90
CA ALA A 100 -11.58 21.60 0.79
C ALA A 100 -11.39 20.92 -0.59
N SER A 101 -10.37 20.08 -0.73
CA SER A 101 -10.09 19.34 -1.95
C SER A 101 -9.43 17.99 -1.67
N VAL A 102 -9.39 17.09 -2.66
CA VAL A 102 -8.63 15.83 -2.59
C VAL A 102 -7.15 16.10 -2.37
N PHE A 103 -6.63 17.18 -2.95
CA PHE A 103 -5.25 17.61 -2.73
C PHE A 103 -5.00 17.97 -1.26
N ASP A 104 -5.88 18.77 -0.65
CA ASP A 104 -5.71 19.16 0.77
C ASP A 104 -5.80 17.95 1.70
N PHE A 105 -6.64 16.97 1.36
CA PHE A 105 -6.67 15.70 2.06
C PHE A 105 -5.34 14.97 1.97
N CYS A 106 -4.86 14.72 0.75
CA CYS A 106 -3.62 13.97 0.54
C CYS A 106 -2.41 14.68 1.17
N ALA A 107 -2.28 16.00 0.93
CA ALA A 107 -1.20 16.82 1.47
C ALA A 107 -1.24 16.88 3.01
N GLY A 108 -2.43 16.92 3.60
CA GLY A 108 -2.62 16.91 5.05
C GLY A 108 -2.29 15.57 5.67
N ARG A 109 -2.77 14.47 5.08
CA ARG A 109 -2.68 13.14 5.68
C ARG A 109 -1.30 12.51 5.54
N CYS A 110 -0.65 12.67 4.39
CA CYS A 110 0.73 12.24 4.16
C CYS A 110 1.73 12.96 5.09
N ARG A 111 1.38 14.13 5.63
CA ARG A 111 2.30 14.95 6.44
C ARG A 111 2.39 14.50 7.89
N HIS A 112 1.30 14.02 8.48
CA HIS A 112 1.28 13.59 9.88
C HIS A 112 0.35 12.38 10.02
N ASN A 113 0.91 11.23 10.38
CA ASN A 113 0.13 10.11 10.87
C ASN A 113 0.50 9.83 12.32
N SER A 114 -0.44 10.05 13.25
CA SER A 114 -0.23 9.71 14.66
C SER A 114 -0.06 8.20 14.88
N GLU A 115 -0.46 7.38 13.91
CA GLU A 115 -0.30 5.91 13.95
C GLU A 115 1.09 5.45 13.48
N SER A 116 1.94 6.32 12.94
CA SER A 116 3.30 5.97 12.49
C SER A 116 4.40 6.22 13.52
N VAL A 117 4.05 6.64 14.75
CA VAL A 117 5.00 7.03 15.82
C VAL A 117 4.81 6.13 17.04
N VAL A 118 5.88 5.52 17.55
CA VAL A 118 5.84 4.57 18.70
C VAL A 118 5.96 5.30 20.04
N HIS A 119 6.90 6.25 20.14
CA HIS A 119 7.11 7.21 21.24
C HIS A 119 8.28 8.13 20.81
N GLU A 120 8.36 9.38 21.31
CA GLU A 120 9.53 10.28 21.14
C GLU A 120 10.11 10.41 19.71
N ASN A 121 9.26 10.66 18.71
CA ASN A 121 9.66 10.94 17.31
C ASN A 121 10.36 9.79 16.56
N ALA A 122 10.36 8.57 17.09
CA ALA A 122 10.81 7.38 16.36
C ALA A 122 9.66 6.84 15.48
N TYR A 123 9.88 6.82 14.17
CA TYR A 123 8.93 6.24 13.21
C TYR A 123 8.97 4.71 13.28
N ILE A 124 7.80 4.07 13.21
CA ILE A 124 7.64 2.60 13.18
C ILE A 124 8.41 1.98 12.00
N SER A 125 8.53 2.72 10.90
CA SER A 125 9.05 2.25 9.64
C SER A 125 9.54 3.43 8.80
N ASP A 126 10.41 3.16 7.83
CA ASP A 126 10.76 4.10 6.76
C ASP A 126 9.51 4.56 5.99
N PHE A 127 8.43 3.76 5.95
CA PHE A 127 7.14 4.10 5.35
C PHE A 127 6.22 4.84 6.33
N HIS A 128 6.49 6.12 6.58
CA HIS A 128 5.80 6.91 7.60
C HIS A 128 4.83 7.97 7.05
N HIS A 129 4.83 8.20 5.73
CA HIS A 129 3.87 9.08 5.06
C HIS A 129 2.66 8.28 4.58
N CYS A 130 1.52 8.39 5.26
CA CYS A 130 0.35 7.56 4.95
C CYS A 130 -0.89 8.38 4.57
N PHE A 131 -1.74 7.83 3.70
CA PHE A 131 -2.99 8.47 3.25
C PHE A 131 -4.25 7.62 3.47
N SER A 132 -4.14 6.51 4.21
CA SER A 132 -5.28 5.67 4.54
C SER A 132 -6.35 6.38 5.37
N LEU A 133 -7.60 6.02 5.11
CA LEU A 133 -8.73 6.46 5.91
C LEU A 133 -8.81 5.60 7.19
N PRO A 134 -8.93 6.21 8.38
CA PRO A 134 -9.19 5.43 9.59
C PRO A 134 -10.59 4.82 9.50
N SER A 135 -10.67 3.49 9.53
CA SER A 135 -11.93 2.75 9.60
C SER A 135 -12.64 3.09 10.90
N ASN A 136 -13.78 3.76 10.80
CA ASN A 136 -14.63 4.09 11.93
C ASN A 136 -15.52 2.87 12.27
N SER A 137 -14.89 1.71 12.51
CA SER A 137 -15.60 0.47 12.86
C SER A 137 -14.63 -0.49 13.54
N SER A 138 -14.73 -0.55 14.86
CA SER A 138 -14.11 -1.56 15.72
C SER A 138 -14.76 -2.95 15.56
N GLY A 139 -15.05 -3.38 14.32
CA GLY A 139 -15.74 -4.65 14.06
C GLY A 139 -15.94 -5.03 12.59
N ASP A 140 -15.04 -4.63 11.68
CA ASP A 140 -15.21 -4.88 10.24
C ASP A 140 -13.93 -5.40 9.56
N SER A 141 -13.51 -6.60 9.95
CA SER A 141 -12.43 -7.31 9.26
C SER A 141 -12.88 -7.92 7.94
N ASP A 142 -14.19 -8.10 7.70
CA ASP A 142 -14.70 -8.84 6.55
C ASP A 142 -15.02 -7.94 5.34
N ALA A 143 -15.66 -6.76 5.50
CA ALA A 143 -16.01 -5.93 4.34
C ALA A 143 -14.78 -5.25 3.69
N HIS A 144 -13.74 -4.94 4.48
CA HIS A 144 -12.48 -4.43 3.93
C HIS A 144 -11.67 -5.53 3.23
N LEU A 145 -11.82 -6.79 3.65
CA LEU A 145 -11.19 -7.93 3.00
C LEU A 145 -11.87 -8.26 1.67
N GLU A 146 -13.20 -8.21 1.63
CA GLU A 146 -13.97 -8.36 0.39
C GLU A 146 -13.59 -7.27 -0.62
N GLY A 147 -13.46 -6.01 -0.18
CA GLY A 147 -12.96 -4.93 -1.04
C GLY A 147 -11.54 -5.18 -1.60
N ARG A 148 -10.69 -5.87 -0.84
CA ARG A 148 -9.32 -6.23 -1.26
C ARG A 148 -9.26 -7.43 -2.20
N LEU A 149 -10.20 -8.36 -2.09
CA LEU A 149 -10.31 -9.55 -2.95
C LEU A 149 -11.25 -9.33 -4.16
N ASN A 150 -11.89 -8.16 -4.27
CA ASN A 150 -12.67 -7.80 -5.45
C ASN A 150 -11.87 -7.90 -6.75
N GLY A 151 -12.52 -8.48 -7.77
CA GLY A 151 -11.99 -8.62 -9.12
C GLY A 151 -10.99 -9.76 -9.31
N ILE A 152 -10.87 -10.67 -8.34
CA ILE A 152 -10.08 -11.90 -8.48
C ILE A 152 -10.89 -13.13 -8.02
N ASN A 153 -10.59 -14.26 -8.62
CA ASN A 153 -10.96 -15.60 -8.17
C ASN A 153 -9.76 -16.19 -7.41
N VAL A 154 -9.98 -16.64 -6.18
CA VAL A 154 -8.93 -17.24 -5.35
C VAL A 154 -8.98 -18.76 -5.52
N ILE A 155 -7.93 -19.33 -6.10
CA ILE A 155 -7.87 -20.76 -6.44
C ILE A 155 -6.73 -21.43 -5.69
N VAL A 156 -7.00 -22.58 -5.07
CA VAL A 156 -5.96 -23.44 -4.50
C VAL A 156 -5.41 -24.34 -5.62
N GLY A 157 -4.12 -24.17 -5.94
CA GLY A 157 -3.43 -24.98 -6.95
C GLY A 157 -3.20 -26.42 -6.52
N ARG A 158 -2.83 -27.29 -7.46
CA ARG A 158 -2.33 -28.63 -7.11
C ARG A 158 -0.90 -28.54 -6.59
N GLN A 159 -0.45 -29.62 -5.99
CA GLN A 159 0.92 -29.77 -5.53
C GLN A 159 1.90 -29.53 -6.68
N GLY A 160 2.89 -28.66 -6.45
CA GLY A 160 3.93 -28.35 -7.44
C GLY A 160 3.52 -27.41 -8.57
N GLU A 161 2.28 -26.93 -8.60
CA GLU A 161 1.84 -25.97 -9.63
C GLU A 161 2.20 -24.52 -9.27
N SER A 162 2.52 -23.72 -10.30
CA SER A 162 2.65 -22.27 -10.17
C SER A 162 1.29 -21.59 -10.34
N CYS A 163 1.14 -20.38 -9.84
CA CYS A 163 -0.11 -19.64 -10.03
C CYS A 163 -0.37 -19.28 -11.50
N ASP A 164 0.67 -19.12 -12.31
CA ASP A 164 0.50 -18.96 -13.76
C ASP A 164 -0.17 -20.18 -14.40
N SER A 165 0.26 -21.39 -14.05
CA SER A 165 -0.37 -22.63 -14.54
C SER A 165 -1.81 -22.78 -14.03
N VAL A 166 -2.04 -22.52 -12.73
CA VAL A 166 -3.36 -22.63 -12.11
C VAL A 166 -4.36 -21.67 -12.76
N CYS A 167 -4.01 -20.39 -12.87
CA CYS A 167 -4.91 -19.42 -13.47
C CYS A 167 -5.14 -19.71 -14.96
N LYS A 168 -4.09 -20.06 -15.71
CA LYS A 168 -4.21 -20.38 -17.14
C LYS A 168 -5.14 -21.57 -17.40
N SER A 169 -5.06 -22.62 -16.59
CA SER A 169 -5.97 -23.77 -16.71
C SER A 169 -7.43 -23.44 -16.42
N ASN A 170 -7.69 -22.34 -15.71
CA ASN A 170 -9.02 -21.80 -15.43
C ASN A 170 -9.43 -20.69 -16.42
N GLY A 171 -8.68 -20.46 -17.49
CA GLY A 171 -8.95 -19.42 -18.48
C GLY A 171 -8.69 -18.00 -17.98
N GLN A 172 -7.87 -17.84 -16.94
CA GLN A 172 -7.56 -16.58 -16.27
C GLN A 172 -6.04 -16.33 -16.25
N SER A 173 -5.62 -15.14 -15.83
CA SER A 173 -4.21 -14.79 -15.60
C SER A 173 -3.93 -14.58 -14.12
N CYS A 174 -2.71 -14.87 -13.69
CA CYS A 174 -2.29 -14.56 -12.32
C CYS A 174 -2.22 -13.05 -12.11
N VAL A 175 -2.60 -12.60 -10.92
CA VAL A 175 -2.66 -11.17 -10.53
C VAL A 175 -1.61 -10.90 -9.44
N PRO A 176 -0.34 -10.59 -9.79
CA PRO A 176 0.79 -10.59 -8.86
C PRO A 176 0.60 -9.65 -7.65
N ASN A 177 0.00 -8.47 -7.87
CA ASN A 177 -0.23 -7.48 -6.82
C ASN A 177 -1.24 -7.95 -5.75
N LYS A 178 -2.00 -9.02 -6.01
CA LYS A 178 -2.94 -9.61 -5.04
C LYS A 178 -2.32 -10.76 -4.24
N LEU A 179 -1.14 -11.27 -4.61
CA LEU A 179 -0.41 -12.25 -3.81
C LEU A 179 -0.09 -11.71 -2.41
N LEU A 180 0.20 -10.41 -2.30
CA LEU A 180 0.45 -9.78 -1.00
C LEU A 180 -0.77 -9.81 -0.07
N VAL A 181 -1.97 -9.73 -0.66
CA VAL A 181 -3.22 -9.86 0.09
C VAL A 181 -3.35 -11.30 0.57
N LEU A 182 -3.21 -12.28 -0.33
CA LEU A 182 -3.32 -13.70 0.00
C LEU A 182 -2.24 -14.21 0.97
N ASN A 183 -1.09 -13.53 1.04
CA ASN A 183 0.03 -13.85 1.91
C ASN A 183 -0.18 -13.39 3.37
N GLN A 184 -1.37 -13.66 3.90
CA GLN A 184 -1.74 -13.42 5.29
C GLN A 184 -2.39 -14.68 5.85
N CYS A 185 -2.00 -15.06 7.06
CA CYS A 185 -2.39 -16.35 7.62
C CYS A 185 -3.91 -16.50 7.76
N ASP A 186 -4.58 -15.44 8.21
CA ASP A 186 -6.03 -15.36 8.35
C ASP A 186 -6.74 -15.55 7.01
N ILE A 187 -6.18 -15.05 5.90
CA ILE A 187 -6.71 -15.32 4.57
C ILE A 187 -6.44 -16.77 4.16
N MET A 188 -5.21 -17.27 4.31
CA MET A 188 -4.87 -18.63 3.93
C MET A 188 -5.78 -19.65 4.63
N GLN A 189 -6.04 -19.46 5.93
CA GLN A 189 -6.94 -20.30 6.72
C GLN A 189 -8.40 -20.31 6.26
N LYS A 190 -8.84 -19.33 5.45
CA LYS A 190 -10.17 -19.34 4.82
C LYS A 190 -10.26 -20.33 3.66
N TYR A 191 -9.14 -20.65 3.01
CA TYR A 191 -9.09 -21.49 1.81
C TYR A 191 -8.33 -22.81 2.00
N MET A 192 -7.48 -22.89 3.04
CA MET A 192 -6.57 -23.98 3.33
C MET A 192 -6.73 -24.45 4.78
N SER A 193 -6.31 -25.68 5.08
CA SER A 193 -6.49 -26.23 6.43
C SER A 193 -5.49 -25.65 7.43
N CYS A 194 -4.25 -25.42 6.97
CA CYS A 194 -3.11 -24.92 7.71
C CYS A 194 -2.75 -25.68 9.01
N LYS A 195 -3.48 -26.75 9.38
CA LYS A 195 -3.37 -27.53 10.64
C LYS A 195 -3.03 -26.69 11.88
N GLY A 196 -3.52 -25.45 11.96
CA GLY A 196 -3.22 -24.50 13.04
C GLY A 196 -1.80 -23.91 13.06
N ALA A 197 -0.96 -24.20 12.06
CA ALA A 197 0.40 -23.69 11.94
C ALA A 197 0.56 -22.72 10.76
N CYS A 198 1.15 -21.57 11.04
CA CYS A 198 1.50 -20.55 10.04
C CYS A 198 2.93 -20.11 10.23
N LEU A 199 3.77 -20.35 9.24
CA LEU A 199 5.22 -20.20 9.36
C LEU A 199 5.74 -19.22 8.31
N ALA A 200 6.63 -18.33 8.73
CA ALA A 200 7.34 -17.46 7.81
C ALA A 200 8.42 -18.27 7.06
N SER A 201 8.47 -18.15 5.74
CA SER A 201 9.45 -18.80 4.86
C SER A 201 9.97 -17.81 3.80
N MET A 202 10.97 -18.23 3.01
CA MET A 202 11.62 -17.42 1.96
C MET A 202 11.50 -18.01 0.56
N GLY A 203 10.59 -18.96 0.34
CA GLY A 203 10.40 -19.59 -0.97
C GLY A 203 9.50 -18.77 -1.90
N SER A 204 9.77 -18.85 -3.20
CA SER A 204 8.98 -18.20 -4.26
C SER A 204 7.57 -18.79 -4.43
N ASP A 205 7.31 -19.94 -3.81
CA ASP A 205 6.03 -20.64 -3.83
C ASP A 205 5.02 -20.09 -2.82
N GLN A 206 5.44 -19.26 -1.85
CA GLN A 206 4.50 -18.64 -0.92
C GLN A 206 3.56 -17.63 -1.62
N PRO A 207 2.30 -17.47 -1.15
CA PRO A 207 1.65 -18.21 -0.07
C PRO A 207 1.21 -19.62 -0.47
N ALA A 208 1.51 -20.61 0.38
CA ALA A 208 1.20 -22.01 0.09
C ALA A 208 0.99 -22.84 1.36
N GLU A 209 0.28 -23.95 1.24
CA GLU A 209 0.18 -24.98 2.28
C GLU A 209 1.08 -26.16 1.95
N VAL A 210 1.81 -26.65 2.94
CA VAL A 210 2.64 -27.86 2.80
C VAL A 210 1.74 -29.08 2.74
N VAL A 211 1.95 -29.95 1.75
CA VAL A 211 1.15 -31.17 1.60
C VAL A 211 1.43 -32.18 2.73
N ASP A 212 0.45 -33.04 3.01
CA ASP A 212 0.49 -33.96 4.16
C ASP A 212 1.56 -35.06 4.05
N ASP A 213 1.94 -35.43 2.83
CA ASP A 213 2.94 -36.45 2.51
C ASP A 213 4.38 -35.87 2.44
N ALA A 214 4.54 -34.57 2.70
CA ALA A 214 5.85 -33.94 2.73
C ALA A 214 6.74 -34.54 3.86
N PRO A 215 8.07 -34.52 3.70
CA PRO A 215 9.01 -34.84 4.76
C PRO A 215 8.70 -34.09 6.06
N LYS A 216 8.81 -34.77 7.22
CA LYS A 216 8.45 -34.21 8.54
C LYS A 216 9.16 -32.89 8.85
N ASN A 217 10.39 -32.72 8.38
CA ASN A 217 11.19 -31.50 8.56
C ASN A 217 10.66 -30.29 7.78
N LEU A 218 9.69 -30.46 6.87
CA LEU A 218 9.07 -29.38 6.10
C LEU A 218 7.74 -28.90 6.70
N ASN A 219 7.34 -29.41 7.86
CA ASN A 219 6.09 -29.06 8.56
C ASN A 219 4.82 -29.39 7.73
N PRO A 220 4.54 -30.68 7.46
CA PRO A 220 3.35 -31.09 6.70
C PRO A 220 2.04 -30.51 7.26
N GLY A 221 1.22 -29.94 6.37
CA GLY A 221 -0.04 -29.28 6.69
C GLY A 221 0.08 -27.84 7.20
N ALA A 222 1.28 -27.29 7.41
CA ALA A 222 1.46 -25.89 7.78
C ALA A 222 1.25 -24.95 6.58
N CYS A 223 0.71 -23.77 6.84
CA CYS A 223 0.68 -22.68 5.86
C CYS A 223 1.97 -21.85 5.94
N LEU A 224 2.53 -21.53 4.77
CA LEU A 224 3.77 -20.78 4.61
C LEU A 224 3.47 -19.43 3.98
N PHE A 225 3.95 -18.37 4.62
CA PHE A 225 3.90 -17.00 4.10
C PHE A 225 5.30 -16.41 4.02
N THR A 226 5.54 -15.47 3.11
CA THR A 226 6.82 -14.75 3.05
C THR A 226 6.74 -13.40 3.77
N ARG A 227 7.85 -12.99 4.41
CA ARG A 227 8.00 -11.62 4.94
C ARG A 227 8.59 -10.66 3.91
N THR A 228 9.12 -11.19 2.81
CA THR A 228 9.85 -10.44 1.79
C THR A 228 8.96 -10.25 0.58
N GLN A 229 8.28 -9.09 0.48
CA GLN A 229 7.34 -8.80 -0.62
C GLN A 229 7.93 -9.00 -2.03
N PRO A 230 9.22 -8.66 -2.31
CA PRO A 230 9.84 -8.93 -3.61
C PRO A 230 9.92 -10.41 -4.00
N MET A 231 9.72 -11.35 -3.07
CA MET A 231 9.76 -12.80 -3.35
C MET A 231 8.41 -13.37 -3.80
N LEU A 232 7.33 -12.59 -3.72
CA LEU A 232 6.01 -13.00 -4.19
C LEU A 232 6.01 -13.04 -5.72
N SER A 233 5.84 -14.22 -6.29
CA SER A 233 5.81 -14.40 -7.74
C SER A 233 4.74 -15.37 -8.21
N CYS A 234 4.20 -15.16 -9.41
CA CYS A 234 3.20 -16.06 -10.01
C CYS A 234 3.81 -17.35 -10.57
N ASP A 235 5.05 -17.31 -11.02
CA ASP A 235 5.76 -18.43 -11.65
C ASP A 235 6.37 -19.41 -10.64
N GLY A 236 6.56 -18.97 -9.38
CA GLY A 236 7.11 -19.79 -8.32
C GLY A 236 6.31 -21.07 -8.07
N SER A 237 7.00 -22.17 -7.80
CA SER A 237 6.40 -23.46 -7.45
C SER A 237 7.34 -24.23 -6.53
N HIS A 238 6.80 -25.21 -5.81
CA HIS A 238 7.60 -26.10 -4.98
C HIS A 238 6.95 -27.48 -4.87
N LEU A 239 7.79 -28.53 -4.89
CA LEU A 239 7.35 -29.92 -4.99
C LEU A 239 6.41 -30.35 -3.83
N TYR A 240 6.56 -29.76 -2.66
CA TYR A 240 5.82 -30.14 -1.44
C TYR A 240 4.81 -29.09 -0.98
N THR A 241 4.43 -28.16 -1.84
CA THR A 241 3.42 -27.17 -1.47
C THR A 241 2.34 -27.02 -2.54
N ARG A 242 1.17 -26.59 -2.09
CA ARG A 242 0.05 -26.17 -2.94
C ARG A 242 -0.22 -24.69 -2.72
N ARG A 243 -0.21 -23.91 -3.80
CA ARG A 243 -0.24 -22.44 -3.73
C ARG A 243 -1.67 -21.89 -3.63
N LEU A 244 -1.82 -20.74 -2.98
CA LEU A 244 -3.05 -19.94 -3.01
C LEU A 244 -2.91 -18.84 -4.07
N CYS A 245 -3.67 -18.94 -5.15
CA CYS A 245 -3.45 -18.17 -6.37
C CYS A 245 -4.57 -17.14 -6.63
N PRO A 246 -4.21 -15.87 -6.89
CA PRO A 246 -5.16 -14.84 -7.30
C PRO A 246 -5.27 -14.82 -8.83
N CYS A 247 -6.41 -15.25 -9.36
CA CYS A 247 -6.66 -15.33 -10.81
C CYS A 247 -7.72 -14.30 -11.24
N ALA A 248 -7.54 -13.67 -12.41
CA ALA A 248 -8.56 -12.81 -13.03
C ALA A 248 -8.64 -13.09 -14.53
#